data_AF-A0A969UFV8-F1
#
_entry.id   AF-A0A969UFV8-F1
#
_cell.length_a   1.000
_cell.length_b   1.000
_cell.length_c   1.000
_cell.angle_alpha   90.00
_cell.angle_beta   90.00
_cell.angle_gamma   90.00
#
_symmetry.space_group_name_H-M   'P 1'
#
loop_
_entity.id
_entity.type
_entity.pdbx_description
1 polymer ?
#
loop_
_entity_poly.entity_id
_entity_poly.type
_entity_poly.pdbx_seq_one_letter_code
_entity_poly.pdbx_strand_id
1 'polypeptide(L)' 'MPVEHLWQWLREDITYHTCYDKKQELINAVANFQEQINITPIAVSDRLWVKKHLEPEEEKLRVSK' A
#
# COMPACT_ATOMS: atom_id res chain seq x y z
N MET A 1 12.27 0.43 3.27
CA MET A 1 11.91 1.38 4.35
C MET A 1 10.38 1.60 4.35
N PRO A 2 9.74 1.95 5.49
CA PRO A 2 8.27 2.07 5.57
C PRO A 2 7.69 3.08 4.58
N VAL A 3 8.43 4.17 4.29
CA VAL A 3 8.04 5.16 3.28
C VAL A 3 8.02 4.58 1.86
N GLU A 4 8.95 3.69 1.50
CA GLU A 4 8.98 3.04 0.18
C GLU A 4 7.80 2.09 0.00
N HIS A 5 7.43 1.36 1.06
CA HIS A 5 6.25 0.48 1.05
C HIS A 5 4.96 1.27 0.92
N LEU A 6 4.86 2.45 1.53
CA LEU A 6 3.73 3.35 1.36
C LEU A 6 3.63 3.84 -0.11
N TRP A 7 4.76 4.22 -0.72
CA TRP A 7 4.80 4.61 -2.13
C TRP A 7 4.46 3.46 -3.08
N GLN A 8 4.86 2.24 -2.75
CA GLN A 8 4.48 1.06 -3.52
C GLN A 8 2.98 0.80 -3.42
N TRP A 9 2.42 0.83 -2.21
CA TRP A 9 0.99 0.67 -1.99
C TRP A 9 0.17 1.73 -2.73
N LEU A 10 0.58 3.00 -2.66
CA LEU A 10 -0.08 4.08 -3.42
C LEU A 10 -0.09 3.79 -4.92
N ARG A 11 1.02 3.27 -5.48
CA ARG A 11 1.08 2.92 -6.91
C ARG A 11 0.21 1.73 -7.25
N GLU A 12 0.16 0.70 -6.40
CA GLU A 12 -0.69 -0.47 -6.58
C GLU A 12 -2.17 -0.08 -6.63
N ASP A 13 -2.61 0.77 -5.72
CA ASP A 13 -4.02 1.17 -5.58
C ASP A 13 -4.45 2.16 -6.67
N ILE A 14 -3.59 3.14 -6.98
CA ILE A 14 -3.94 4.28 -7.83
C ILE A 14 -3.53 4.04 -9.28
N THR A 15 -2.35 3.45 -9.56
CA THR A 15 -1.76 3.49 -10.91
C THR A 15 -1.62 2.14 -11.61
N TYR A 16 -1.68 1.02 -10.87
CA TYR A 16 -1.34 -0.29 -11.43
C TYR A 16 -2.45 -0.86 -12.33
N HIS A 17 -3.71 -0.59 -12.00
CA HIS A 17 -4.87 -1.05 -12.77
C HIS A 17 -5.70 0.08 -13.38
N THR A 18 -5.23 1.33 -13.27
CA THR A 18 -6.00 2.51 -13.67
C THR A 18 -5.13 3.45 -14.50
N CYS A 19 -5.61 3.81 -15.69
CA CYS A 19 -5.04 4.89 -16.49
C CYS A 19 -5.93 6.12 -16.38
N TYR A 20 -5.37 7.23 -15.92
CA TYR A 20 -6.08 8.50 -15.84
C TYR A 20 -5.90 9.30 -17.13
N ASP A 21 -7.00 9.76 -17.69
CA ASP A 21 -7.02 10.60 -18.90
C ASP A 21 -6.58 12.04 -18.58
N LYS A 22 -6.90 12.52 -17.36
CA LYS A 22 -6.62 13.88 -16.89
C LYS A 22 -5.77 13.87 -15.63
N LYS A 23 -4.87 14.84 -15.53
CA LYS A 23 -4.03 15.07 -14.34
C LYS A 23 -4.87 15.32 -13.08
N GLN A 24 -6.01 16.00 -13.21
CA GLN A 24 -6.90 16.30 -12.08
C GLN A 24 -7.45 15.03 -11.42
N GLU A 25 -7.78 14.01 -12.22
CA GLU A 25 -8.30 12.74 -11.71
C GLU A 25 -7.26 12.00 -10.86
N LEU A 26 -6.00 12.01 -11.31
CA LEU A 26 -4.89 11.47 -10.54
C LEU A 26 -4.69 12.22 -9.21
N ILE A 27 -4.74 13.55 -9.24
CA ILE A 27 -4.61 14.38 -8.02
C ILE A 27 -5.75 14.07 -7.04
N ASN A 28 -6.97 13.98 -7.52
CA ASN A 28 -8.15 13.66 -6.70
C ASN A 28 -8.05 12.24 -6.12
N ALA A 29 -7.59 11.27 -6.90
CA ALA A 29 -7.40 9.90 -6.44
C ALA A 29 -6.34 9.81 -5.33
N VAL A 30 -5.22 10.52 -5.48
CA VAL A 30 -4.17 10.60 -4.45
C VAL A 30 -4.69 11.28 -3.17
N ALA A 31 -5.46 12.36 -3.31
CA ALA A 31 -6.06 13.05 -2.16
C ALA A 31 -7.03 12.13 -1.40
N ASN A 32 -7.91 11.44 -2.12
CA ASN A 32 -8.84 10.49 -1.51
C ASN A 32 -8.10 9.32 -0.84
N PHE A 33 -7.07 8.76 -1.48
CA PHE A 33 -6.23 7.74 -0.85
C PHE A 33 -5.62 8.24 0.46
N GLN A 34 -5.08 9.47 0.48
CA GLN A 34 -4.53 10.08 1.69
C GLN A 34 -5.60 10.23 2.78
N GLU A 35 -6.82 10.66 2.44
CA GLU A 35 -7.92 10.73 3.41
C GLU A 35 -8.26 9.35 3.97
N GLN A 36 -8.42 8.34 3.10
CA GLN A 36 -8.76 6.97 3.50
C GLN A 36 -7.75 6.35 4.47
N ILE A 37 -6.45 6.46 4.17
CA ILE A 37 -5.42 5.90 5.05
C ILE A 37 -5.36 6.62 6.41
N ASN A 38 -5.69 7.91 6.45
CA ASN A 38 -5.68 8.70 7.68
C ASN A 38 -6.92 8.47 8.56
N ILE A 39 -8.01 7.88 8.04
CA ILE A 39 -9.17 7.47 8.84
C ILE A 39 -8.78 6.38 9.85
N THR A 40 -7.84 5.50 9.50
CA THR A 40 -7.41 4.40 10.36
C THR A 40 -5.88 4.31 10.46
N PRO A 41 -5.24 5.20 11.24
CA PRO A 41 -3.79 5.29 11.31
C PRO A 41 -3.11 4.04 11.87
N ILE A 42 -3.84 3.26 12.69
CA ILE A 42 -3.34 1.98 13.23
C ILE A 42 -3.22 0.94 12.12
N ALA A 43 -4.20 0.84 11.22
CA ALA A 43 -4.16 -0.11 10.10
C ALA A 43 -3.00 0.19 9.13
N VAL A 44 -2.69 1.48 8.92
CA VAL A 44 -1.51 1.90 8.16
C VAL A 44 -0.23 1.44 8.84
N SER A 45 -0.14 1.63 10.16
CA SER A 45 1.02 1.23 10.94
C SER A 45 1.23 -0.29 10.91
N ASP A 46 0.18 -1.09 11.08
CA ASP A 46 0.21 -2.55 10.96
C ASP A 46 0.68 -3.01 9.57
N ARG A 47 0.16 -2.38 8.51
CA ARG A 47 0.50 -2.73 7.12
C ARG A 47 1.92 -2.34 6.73
N LEU A 48 2.40 -1.18 7.19
CA LEU A 48 3.76 -0.71 6.91
C LEU A 48 4.80 -1.29 7.88
N TRP A 49 4.35 -2.02 8.91
CA TRP A 49 5.24 -2.65 9.86
C TRP A 49 6.10 -3.69 9.17
N VAL A 50 7.42 -3.54 9.28
CA VAL A 50 8.37 -4.51 8.74
C VAL A 50 8.33 -5.74 9.64
N LYS A 51 7.60 -6.78 9.20
CA LYS A 51 7.65 -8.11 9.83
C LYS A 51 9.10 -8.63 9.74
N LYS A 52 9.73 -8.80 10.90
CA LYS A 52 11.10 -9.35 11.02
C LYS A 52 11.14 -10.88 10.93
N HIS A 53 9.98 -11.51 11.02
CA HIS A 53 9.79 -12.95 10.94
C HIS A 53 8.78 -13.21 9.86
N LEU A 54 9.08 -14.17 8.98
CA LEU A 54 8.12 -14.69 8.01
C LEU A 54 7.04 -15.43 8.79
N GLU A 55 5.78 -15.13 8.51
CA GLU A 55 4.67 -15.88 9.11
C GLU A 55 4.44 -17.14 8.27
N PRO A 56 4.78 -18.33 8.78
CA PRO A 56 4.80 -19.56 7.98
C PRO A 56 3.40 -19.98 7.52
N GLU A 57 2.34 -19.45 8.13
CA GLU A 57 0.95 -19.72 7.76
C GLU A 57 0.45 -18.84 6.59
N GLU A 58 0.80 -17.55 6.56
CA GLU A 58 0.46 -16.63 5.47
C GLU A 58 1.42 -16.76 4.28
N GLU A 59 2.70 -17.10 4.54
CA GLU A 59 3.78 -17.06 3.56
C GLU A 59 4.27 -18.46 3.17
N LYS A 60 3.37 -19.45 3.12
CA LYS A 60 3.68 -20.86 2.77
C LYS A 60 4.48 -21.01 1.47
N LEU A 61 4.32 -20.09 0.51
CA LEU A 61 5.02 -20.10 -0.79
C LEU A 61 6.44 -19.50 -0.74
N ARG A 62 6.84 -18.81 0.33
CA ARG A 62 8.17 -18.22 0.49
C ARG A 62 9.13 -19.11 1.28
N VAL A 63 8.60 -20.04 2.06
CA VAL A 63 9.32 -21.10 2.77
C VAL A 63 9.30 -22.38 1.94
N SER A 64 9.79 -22.34 0.71
CA SER A 64 10.18 -23.56 0.00
C SER A 64 11.68 -23.74 0.15
N LYS A 65 12.08 -24.57 1.10
CA LYS A 65 13.36 -25.27 1.08
C LYS A 65 13.21 -26.64 1.73
#